data_AF-A0A0T5ZSQ2-F1
#
_entry.id   AF-A0A0T5ZSQ2-F1
#
_cell.length_a   1.000
_cell.length_b   1.000
_cell.length_c   1.000
_cell.angle_alpha   90.00
_cell.angle_beta   90.00
_cell.angle_gamma   90.00
#
_symmetry.space_group_name_H-M   'P 1'
#
loop_
_entity.id
_entity.type
_entity.pdbx_description
1 polymer ?
#
loop_
_entity_poly.entity_id
_entity_poly.type
_entity_poly.pdbx_seq_one_letter_code
_entity_poly.pdbx_strand_id
1 'polypeptide(L)'
;MKKSIVRTTLIIILISCVMYLFAREGLHVHELYQENERIKGKIEEFKMSNKELEKRINTLKNDKLYIEKVAREELGMIKQDEKVYKFEE
;
A
#
# COMPACT_ATOMS: atom_id res chain seq x y z
N MET A 1 -62.10 -9.26 7.71
CA MET A 1 -60.91 -9.37 8.59
C MET A 1 -59.85 -10.33 8.07
N LYS A 2 -60.16 -11.60 7.73
CA LYS A 2 -59.16 -12.56 7.23
C LYS A 2 -58.41 -12.13 5.95
N LYS A 3 -59.09 -11.49 4.99
CA LYS A 3 -58.47 -11.00 3.73
C LYS A 3 -57.44 -9.87 3.95
N SER A 4 -57.62 -8.99 4.94
CA SER A 4 -56.63 -7.95 5.21
C SER A 4 -55.41 -8.50 5.93
N ILE A 5 -55.58 -9.50 6.80
CA ILE A 5 -54.48 -10.21 7.45
C ILE A 5 -53.62 -10.93 6.40
N VAL A 6 -54.25 -11.68 5.49
CA VAL A 6 -53.52 -12.36 4.39
C VAL A 6 -52.78 -11.35 3.52
N ARG A 7 -53.39 -10.21 3.18
CA ARG A 7 -52.74 -9.15 2.40
C ARG A 7 -51.53 -8.56 3.12
N THR A 8 -51.64 -8.28 4.42
CA THR A 8 -50.53 -7.75 5.22
C THR A 8 -49.39 -8.77 5.36
N THR A 9 -49.72 -10.04 5.60
CA THR A 9 -48.71 -11.11 5.64
C THR A 9 -47.99 -11.25 4.31
N LEU A 10 -48.70 -11.15 3.18
CA LEU A 10 -48.10 -11.20 1.84
C LEU A 10 -47.10 -10.05 1.61
N ILE A 11 -47.44 -8.85 2.06
CA ILE A 11 -46.57 -7.66 1.95
C ILE A 11 -45.32 -7.83 2.81
N ILE A 12 -45.45 -8.36 4.02
CA ILE A 12 -44.29 -8.61 4.91
C ILE A 12 -43.35 -9.64 4.29
N ILE A 13 -43.89 -10.72 3.71
CA ILE A 13 -43.09 -11.73 3.01
C ILE A 13 -42.37 -11.11 1.81
N LEU A 14 -43.06 -10.27 1.02
CA LEU A 14 -42.47 -9.59 -0.12
C LEU A 14 -41.30 -8.69 0.31
N ILE A 15 -41.48 -7.89 1.36
CA ILE A 15 -40.44 -7.01 1.91
C ILE A 15 -39.25 -7.85 2.43
N SER A 16 -39.52 -8.95 3.11
CA SER A 16 -38.48 -9.85 3.62
C SER A 16 -37.66 -10.49 2.49
N CYS A 17 -38.31 -10.94 1.41
CA CYS A 17 -37.62 -11.45 0.23
C CYS A 17 -36.73 -10.40 -0.42
N VAL A 18 -37.23 -9.16 -0.56
CA VAL A 18 -36.45 -8.05 -1.11
C VAL A 18 -35.23 -7.77 -0.22
N MET A 19 -35.41 -7.64 1.09
CA MET A 19 -34.27 -7.42 2.01
C MET A 19 -33.25 -8.55 1.97
N TYR A 20 -33.68 -9.81 1.83
CA TYR A 20 -32.76 -10.94 1.71
C TYR A 20 -31.90 -10.88 0.45
N LEU A 21 -32.46 -10.45 -0.68
CA LEU A 21 -31.71 -10.28 -1.93
C LEU A 21 -30.66 -9.17 -1.80
N PHE A 22 -31.02 -8.04 -1.20
CA PHE A 22 -30.12 -6.90 -1.02
C PHE A 22 -29.05 -7.10 0.07
N ALA A 23 -29.32 -7.93 1.08
CA ALA A 23 -28.37 -8.18 2.18
C ALA A 23 -27.06 -8.81 1.69
N ARG A 24 -27.12 -9.65 0.64
CA ARG A 24 -25.94 -10.35 0.10
C ARG A 24 -25.06 -9.44 -0.75
N GLU A 25 -25.66 -8.53 -1.52
CA GLU A 25 -24.92 -7.56 -2.34
C GLU A 25 -24.28 -6.44 -1.50
N GLY A 26 -24.93 -6.02 -0.40
CA GLY A 26 -24.42 -4.96 0.46
C GLY A 26 -23.06 -5.29 1.10
N LEU A 27 -22.83 -6.53 1.49
CA LEU A 27 -21.55 -6.98 2.06
C LEU A 27 -20.42 -6.94 1.03
N HIS A 28 -20.69 -7.40 -0.20
CA HIS A 28 -19.68 -7.45 -1.26
C HIS A 28 -19.22 -6.05 -1.68
N VAL A 29 -20.15 -5.09 -1.76
CA VAL A 29 -19.81 -3.69 -2.07
C VAL A 29 -18.95 -3.08 -0.96
N HIS A 30 -19.21 -3.42 0.29
CA HIS A 30 -18.42 -2.93 1.41
C HIS A 30 -17.00 -3.51 1.44
N GLU A 31 -16.86 -4.81 1.14
CA GLU A 31 -15.55 -5.46 0.98
C GLU A 31 -14.74 -4.84 -0.15
N LEU A 32 -15.36 -4.66 -1.32
CA LEU A 32 -14.74 -3.99 -2.47
C LEU A 32 -14.29 -2.56 -2.13
N TYR A 33 -15.11 -1.82 -1.38
CA TYR A 33 -14.75 -0.47 -0.93
C TYR A 33 -13.53 -0.48 -0.02
N GLN A 34 -13.49 -1.36 0.98
CA GLN A 34 -12.33 -1.49 1.87
C GLN A 34 -11.07 -1.91 1.12
N GLU A 35 -11.19 -2.83 0.17
CA GLU A 35 -10.05 -3.25 -0.65
C GLU A 35 -9.53 -2.09 -1.51
N ASN A 36 -10.42 -1.30 -2.09
CA ASN A 36 -10.07 -0.11 -2.87
C ASN A 36 -9.28 0.90 -2.02
N GLU A 37 -9.76 1.21 -0.82
CA GLU A 37 -9.09 2.13 0.12
C GLU A 37 -7.72 1.59 0.55
N ARG A 38 -7.60 0.29 0.82
CA ARG A 38 -6.32 -0.35 1.13
C ARG A 38 -5.32 -0.23 -0.02
N ILE A 39 -5.76 -0.46 -1.25
CA ILE A 39 -4.91 -0.35 -2.45
C ILE A 39 -4.46 1.10 -2.64
N LYS A 40 -5.35 2.08 -2.49
CA LYS A 40 -4.99 3.51 -2.54
C LYS A 40 -3.95 3.87 -1.49
N GLY A 41 -4.10 3.39 -0.26
CA GLY A 41 -3.12 3.61 0.80
C GLY A 41 -1.73 3.10 0.41
N LYS A 42 -1.65 1.89 -0.13
CA LYS A 42 -0.39 1.32 -0.63
C LYS A 42 0.21 2.10 -1.80
N ILE A 43 -0.61 2.62 -2.71
CA ILE A 43 -0.14 3.46 -3.82
C ILE A 43 0.55 4.72 -3.27
N GLU A 44 -0.05 5.38 -2.28
CA GLU A 44 0.56 6.58 -1.69
C GLU A 44 1.84 6.24 -0.90
N GLU A 45 1.86 5.13 -0.18
CA GLU A 45 3.07 4.62 0.47
C GLU A 45 4.21 4.39 -0.54
N PHE A 46 3.94 3.68 -1.64
CA PHE A 46 4.93 3.44 -2.68
C PHE A 46 5.35 4.72 -3.40
N LYS A 47 4.45 5.67 -3.63
CA LYS A 47 4.83 6.98 -4.19
C LYS A 47 5.78 7.74 -3.27
N MET A 48 5.54 7.73 -1.96
CA MET A 48 6.44 8.37 -0.99
C MET A 48 7.81 7.69 -0.99
N SER A 49 7.84 6.37 -0.93
CA SER A 49 9.08 5.59 -0.97
C SER A 49 9.86 5.84 -2.28
N ASN A 50 9.17 5.88 -3.42
CA ASN A 50 9.82 6.15 -4.71
C ASN A 50 10.42 7.56 -4.75
N LYS A 51 9.71 8.58 -4.25
CA LYS A 51 10.26 9.95 -4.14
C LYS A 51 11.49 10.02 -3.24
N GLU A 52 11.51 9.28 -2.14
CA GLU A 52 12.66 9.23 -1.24
C GLU A 52 13.87 8.56 -1.92
N LEU A 53 13.63 7.45 -2.61
CA LEU A 53 14.65 6.74 -3.38
C LEU A 53 15.20 7.61 -4.51
N GLU A 54 14.35 8.30 -5.26
CA GLU A 54 14.78 9.25 -6.30
C GLU A 54 15.64 10.37 -5.72
N LYS A 55 15.27 10.92 -4.57
CA LYS A 55 16.08 11.92 -3.87
C LYS A 55 17.45 11.35 -3.47
N ARG A 56 17.49 10.12 -2.94
CA ARG A 56 18.73 9.43 -2.57
C ARG A 56 19.62 9.20 -3.79
N ILE A 57 19.04 8.73 -4.91
CA ILE A 57 19.76 8.56 -6.18
C ILE A 57 20.31 9.89 -6.67
N ASN A 58 19.53 10.97 -6.59
CA ASN A 58 19.97 12.29 -7.01
C ASN A 58 21.14 12.81 -6.17
N THR A 59 21.11 12.60 -4.85
CA THR A 59 22.24 12.90 -3.96
C THR A 59 23.45 12.03 -4.30
N LEU A 60 23.26 10.72 -4.49
CA LEU A 60 24.31 9.78 -4.90
C LEU A 60 24.93 10.09 -6.27
N LYS A 61 24.22 10.77 -7.19
CA LYS A 61 24.76 11.09 -8.52
C LYS A 61 25.44 12.45 -8.59
N ASN A 62 24.97 13.43 -7.83
CA ASN A 62 25.40 14.81 -7.98
C ASN A 62 26.36 15.31 -6.88
N ASP A 63 26.47 14.58 -5.76
CA ASP A 63 27.38 14.94 -4.69
C ASP A 63 28.63 14.05 -4.68
N LYS A 64 29.74 14.59 -5.21
CA LYS A 64 31.04 13.92 -5.25
C LYS A 64 31.54 13.50 -3.86
N LEU A 65 31.26 14.27 -2.81
CA LEU A 65 31.68 13.94 -1.44
C LEU A 65 30.88 12.75 -0.91
N TYR A 66 29.58 12.71 -1.20
CA TYR A 66 28.74 11.58 -0.81
C TYR A 66 29.09 10.29 -1.58
N ILE A 67 29.43 10.39 -2.87
CA ILE A 67 29.95 9.27 -3.67
C ILE A 67 31.25 8.72 -3.07
N GLU A 68 32.22 9.59 -2.79
CA GLU A 68 33.50 9.17 -2.19
C GLU A 68 33.29 8.54 -0.81
N LYS A 69 32.36 9.07 -0.02
CA LYS A 69 31.99 8.49 1.28
C LYS A 69 31.42 7.08 1.15
N VAL A 70 30.43 6.86 0.29
CA VAL A 70 29.84 5.52 0.07
C VAL A 70 30.86 4.55 -0.53
N ALA A 71 31.67 5.01 -1.48
CA ALA A 71 32.73 4.20 -2.08
C ALA A 71 33.75 3.73 -1.02
N ARG A 72 34.18 4.61 -0.11
CA ARG A 72 35.13 4.26 0.95
C ARG A 72 34.50 3.45 2.09
N GLU A 73 33.33 3.85 2.58
CA GLU A 73 32.72 3.28 3.80
C GLU A 73 31.92 2.00 3.54
N GLU A 74 31.11 1.96 2.48
CA GLU A 74 30.26 0.79 2.22
C GLU A 74 30.92 -0.21 1.26
N LEU A 75 31.70 0.28 0.30
CA LEU A 75 32.33 -0.57 -0.73
C LEU A 75 33.82 -0.83 -0.50
N GLY A 76 34.46 -0.15 0.46
CA GLY A 76 35.89 -0.31 0.76
C GLY A 76 36.82 0.07 -0.39
N MET A 77 36.34 0.89 -1.34
CA MET A 77 37.11 1.36 -2.47
C MET A 77 38.13 2.41 -2.03
N ILE A 78 39.33 2.33 -2.60
CA ILE A 78 40.45 3.26 -2.39
C ILE A 78 40.88 3.84 -3.74
N LYS A 79 41.47 5.04 -3.75
CA LYS A 79 42.04 5.60 -4.99
C LYS A 79 43.29 4.80 -5.41
N GLN A 80 43.64 4.87 -6.70
CA GLN A 80 44.81 4.16 -7.26
C GLN A 80 46.13 4.49 -6.56
N ASP A 81 46.22 5.67 -5.93
CA ASP A 81 47.36 6.22 -5.21
C ASP A 81 47.32 5.98 -3.69
N GLU A 82 46.29 5.30 -3.16
CA GLU A 82 46.15 5.00 -1.74
C GLU A 82 46.59 3.56 -1.39
N LYS A 83 47.19 3.36 -0.20
CA LYS A 83 47.62 2.05 0.31
C LYS A 83 46.82 1.68 1.56
N VAL A 84 46.26 0.47 1.59
CA VAL A 84 45.56 -0.08 2.76
C VAL A 84 46.55 -0.82 3.65
N TYR A 85 46.67 -0.36 4.89
CA TYR A 85 47.42 -1.07 5.94
C TYR A 85 46.43 -1.92 6.74
N LYS A 86 46.54 -3.24 6.62
CA LYS A 86 45.88 -4.18 7.53
C LYS A 86 46.89 -4.57 8.60
N PHE A 87 46.54 -4.35 9.86
CA PHE A 87 47.29 -4.86 10.99
C PHE A 87 46.72 -6.25 11.31
N GLU A 88 47.53 -7.30 11.18
CA GLU A 88 47.19 -8.61 11.71
C GLU A 88 47.49 -8.61 13.22
N GLU A 89 46.54 -9.10 14.01
CA GLU A 89 46.71 -9.32 15.45
C GLU A 89 47.47 -10.62 15.72
#